data_AF-A0A167UWW6-F1
#
_entry.id   AF-A0A167UWW6-F1
#
_cell.length_a   1.000
_cell.length_b   1.000
_cell.length_c   1.000
_cell.angle_alpha   90.00
_cell.angle_beta   90.00
_cell.angle_gamma   90.00
#
_symmetry.space_group_name_H-M   'P 1'
#
loop_
_entity.id
_entity.type
_entity.pdbx_description
1 polymer ?
#
loop_
_entity_poly.entity_id
_entity_poly.type
_entity_poly.pdbx_seq_one_letter_code
_entity_poly.pdbx_strand_id
1 'polypeptide(L)'
;MPLPVLSAFLRLGSKYDIQKLNIQARKKLFQNFPSTLAADDASDTHFDGIEKPKADPYIELLLIARSAGLLSIIPRVLYECCEKYSASQIQNGFSINGTTVRLSLDEQVTLFAGHRAMRDALADTTYKWLHKYKTEVANGNCTEPASCHTICPNVYFDMFTSKWAPAGLDTWEWPSEMLTGELCEHCAAAAPIKHAAGREQFWEQLPGFFDLPPWDELLKEREECEF
;
A
#
# COMPACT_ATOMS: atom_id res chain seq x y z
N MET A 1 1.19 -20.86 8.89
CA MET A 1 1.66 -20.55 10.28
C MET A 1 0.89 -19.34 10.80
N PRO A 2 0.25 -19.40 11.97
CA PRO A 2 -0.49 -18.24 12.53
C PRO A 2 0.41 -17.06 12.89
N LEU A 3 -0.12 -15.83 12.86
CA LEU A 3 0.59 -14.62 13.30
C LEU A 3 1.14 -14.71 14.74
N PRO A 4 0.41 -15.27 15.73
CA PRO A 4 0.97 -15.47 17.06
C PRO A 4 2.21 -16.36 17.08
N VAL A 5 2.30 -17.36 16.19
CA VAL A 5 3.45 -18.25 16.07
C VAL A 5 4.63 -17.52 15.43
N LEU A 6 4.39 -16.72 14.38
CA LEU A 6 5.42 -15.84 13.80
C LEU A 6 5.97 -14.86 14.83
N SER A 7 5.08 -14.21 15.60
CA SER A 7 5.45 -13.30 16.69
C SER A 7 6.32 -14.00 17.74
N ALA A 8 5.95 -15.23 18.14
CA ALA A 8 6.74 -16.04 19.05
C ALA A 8 8.12 -16.39 18.46
N PHE A 9 8.21 -16.77 17.19
CA PHE A 9 9.49 -17.10 16.54
C PHE A 9 10.42 -15.89 16.47
N LEU A 10 9.89 -14.71 16.20
CA LEU A 10 10.65 -13.46 16.21
C LEU A 10 11.19 -13.13 17.61
N ARG A 11 10.35 -13.25 18.66
CA ARG A 11 10.71 -12.95 20.05
C ARG A 11 11.62 -13.99 20.71
N LEU A 12 11.39 -15.27 20.43
CA LEU A 12 12.16 -16.36 21.05
C LEU A 12 13.53 -16.50 20.38
N GLY A 13 13.60 -16.35 19.06
CA GLY A 13 14.89 -16.45 18.37
C GLY A 13 15.87 -15.34 18.74
N SER A 14 15.39 -14.15 19.09
CA SER A 14 16.24 -13.05 19.60
C SER A 14 16.67 -13.21 21.05
N LYS A 15 15.87 -13.92 21.88
CA LYS A 15 16.12 -14.07 23.32
C LYS A 15 16.89 -15.34 23.70
N TYR A 16 16.77 -16.40 22.92
CA TYR A 16 17.31 -17.74 23.25
C TYR A 16 18.34 -18.26 22.25
N ASP A 17 18.90 -17.38 21.40
CA ASP A 17 19.89 -17.70 20.35
C ASP A 17 19.45 -18.81 19.37
N ILE A 18 18.13 -18.96 19.17
CA ILE A 18 17.56 -19.85 18.15
C ILE A 18 17.36 -19.04 16.86
N GLN A 19 18.47 -18.54 16.31
CA GLN A 19 18.48 -17.63 15.17
C GLN A 19 17.70 -18.18 13.96
N LYS A 20 17.73 -19.51 13.75
CA LYS A 20 16.99 -20.18 12.68
C LYS A 20 15.49 -19.88 12.68
N LEU A 21 14.84 -19.84 13.85
CA LEU A 21 13.41 -19.55 13.94
C LEU A 21 13.12 -18.08 13.63
N ASN A 22 13.99 -17.17 14.10
CA ASN A 22 13.88 -15.75 13.79
C ASN A 22 14.02 -15.51 12.29
N ILE A 23 15.11 -16.00 11.67
CA ILE A 23 15.37 -15.89 10.22
C ILE A 23 14.21 -16.47 9.41
N GLN A 24 13.68 -17.62 9.80
CA GLN A 24 12.52 -18.23 9.12
C GLN A 24 11.29 -17.32 9.18
N ALA A 25 10.98 -16.74 10.34
CA ALA A 25 9.83 -15.85 10.50
C ALA A 25 10.02 -14.53 9.71
N ARG A 26 11.24 -13.97 9.71
CA ARG A 26 11.58 -12.78 8.92
C ARG A 26 11.42 -13.03 7.42
N LYS A 27 12.02 -14.11 6.90
CA LYS A 27 11.88 -14.52 5.49
C LYS A 27 10.42 -14.66 5.09
N LYS A 28 9.59 -15.25 5.96
CA LYS A 28 8.16 -15.41 5.69
C LYS A 28 7.43 -14.07 5.60
N LEU A 29 7.73 -13.11 6.48
CA LEU A 29 7.14 -11.77 6.43
C LEU A 29 7.64 -10.97 5.21
N PHE A 30 8.93 -11.04 4.88
CA PHE A 30 9.49 -10.36 3.71
C PHE A 30 8.96 -10.88 2.37
N GLN A 31 8.64 -12.18 2.29
CA GLN A 31 7.96 -12.78 1.13
C GLN A 31 6.53 -12.24 0.95
N ASN A 32 5.84 -12.01 2.07
CA ASN A 32 4.45 -11.57 2.06
C ASN A 32 4.30 -10.04 1.96
N PHE A 33 5.32 -9.30 2.39
CA PHE A 33 5.42 -7.84 2.31
C PHE A 33 6.69 -7.48 1.55
N PRO A 34 6.68 -7.60 0.21
CA PRO A 34 7.83 -7.31 -0.60
C PRO A 34 8.17 -5.82 -0.60
N SER A 35 9.38 -5.48 -1.03
CA SER A 35 9.90 -4.11 -1.02
C SER A 35 9.75 -3.37 -2.36
N THR A 36 9.25 -4.04 -3.38
CA THR A 36 9.09 -3.48 -4.73
C THR A 36 7.65 -3.65 -5.17
N LEU A 37 7.08 -2.64 -5.82
CA LEU A 37 5.72 -2.70 -6.36
C LEU A 37 5.50 -3.92 -7.26
N ALA A 38 6.45 -4.26 -8.14
CA ALA A 38 6.31 -5.41 -9.05
C ALA A 38 6.15 -6.75 -8.31
N ALA A 39 6.84 -6.93 -7.18
CA ALA A 39 6.69 -8.13 -6.36
C ALA A 39 5.43 -8.08 -5.49
N ASP A 40 4.96 -6.88 -5.12
CA ASP A 40 3.66 -6.67 -4.46
C ASP A 40 2.52 -7.07 -5.39
N ASP A 41 2.55 -6.58 -6.64
CA ASP A 41 1.59 -6.90 -7.69
C ASP A 41 1.58 -8.39 -8.08
N ALA A 42 2.73 -9.06 -7.98
CA ALA A 42 2.84 -10.50 -8.22
C ALA A 42 2.30 -11.36 -7.06
N SER A 43 1.96 -10.75 -5.92
CA SER A 43 1.44 -11.44 -4.76
C SER A 43 -0.08 -11.59 -4.85
N ASP A 44 -0.55 -12.83 -5.05
CA ASP A 44 -2.00 -13.12 -4.97
C ASP A 44 -2.57 -12.83 -3.57
N THR A 45 -1.72 -12.89 -2.53
CA THR A 45 -2.09 -12.67 -1.13
C THR A 45 -0.86 -12.38 -0.27
N HIS A 46 -0.95 -11.37 0.60
CA HIS A 46 0.04 -11.08 1.66
C HIS A 46 0.06 -12.12 2.80
N PHE A 47 -0.50 -13.32 2.59
CA PHE A 47 -0.56 -14.39 3.58
C PHE A 47 -0.17 -15.77 3.02
N ASP A 48 0.64 -15.85 1.96
CA ASP A 48 1.18 -17.14 1.51
C ASP A 48 2.01 -17.82 2.62
N GLY A 49 1.59 -19.04 2.98
CA GLY A 49 2.08 -19.85 4.11
C GLY A 49 1.95 -19.20 5.50
N ILE A 50 1.26 -18.06 5.61
CA ILE A 50 0.75 -17.50 6.87
C ILE A 50 -0.72 -17.91 6.96
N GLU A 51 -1.16 -18.43 8.10
CA GLU A 51 -2.57 -18.77 8.23
C GLU A 51 -3.38 -17.47 8.14
N LYS A 52 -4.27 -17.37 7.14
CA LYS A 52 -5.08 -16.18 6.91
C LYS A 52 -5.89 -15.87 8.17
N PRO A 53 -5.66 -14.72 8.82
CA PRO A 53 -6.36 -14.40 10.05
C PRO A 53 -7.87 -14.25 9.82
N LYS A 54 -8.68 -14.69 10.79
CA LYS A 54 -10.16 -14.55 10.72
C LYS A 54 -10.62 -13.10 10.85
N ALA A 55 -9.86 -12.31 11.61
CA ALA A 55 -10.03 -10.88 11.76
C ALA A 55 -8.99 -10.14 10.91
N ASP A 56 -9.22 -8.86 10.70
CA ASP A 56 -8.29 -8.03 9.96
C ASP A 56 -6.93 -7.91 10.69
N PRO A 57 -5.78 -8.21 10.03
CA PRO A 57 -4.52 -8.48 10.73
C PRO A 57 -3.55 -7.30 10.82
N TYR A 58 -3.81 -6.17 10.17
CA TYR A 58 -2.75 -5.17 9.93
C TYR A 58 -2.29 -4.45 11.20
N ILE A 59 -3.18 -4.24 12.19
CA ILE A 59 -2.72 -3.74 13.50
C ILE A 59 -1.83 -4.75 14.22
N GLU A 60 -2.18 -6.03 14.21
CA GLU A 60 -1.33 -7.07 14.83
C GLU A 60 0.02 -7.16 14.13
N LEU A 61 0.03 -7.11 12.79
CA LEU A 61 1.25 -7.07 11.99
C LEU A 61 2.10 -5.82 12.27
N LEU A 62 1.49 -4.64 12.40
CA LEU A 62 2.20 -3.40 12.73
C LEU A 62 2.92 -3.52 14.08
N LEU A 63 2.24 -4.07 15.09
CA LEU A 63 2.81 -4.29 16.42
C LEU A 63 3.94 -5.32 16.39
N ILE A 64 3.76 -6.41 15.63
CA ILE A 64 4.81 -7.41 15.42
C ILE A 64 6.03 -6.78 14.76
N ALA A 65 5.83 -6.06 13.64
CA ALA A 65 6.88 -5.44 12.85
C ALA A 65 7.73 -4.49 13.70
N ARG A 66 7.07 -3.60 14.45
CA ARG A 66 7.74 -2.68 15.38
C ARG A 66 8.52 -3.41 16.46
N SER A 67 7.90 -4.40 17.10
CA SER A 67 8.55 -5.13 18.21
C SER A 67 9.74 -5.99 17.77
N ALA A 68 9.78 -6.41 16.50
CA ALA A 68 10.82 -7.26 15.94
C ALA A 68 11.86 -6.49 15.12
N GLY A 69 11.71 -5.17 14.99
CA GLY A 69 12.56 -4.33 14.14
C GLY A 69 12.50 -4.78 12.67
N LEU A 70 11.29 -4.90 12.12
CA LEU A 70 11.02 -5.20 10.70
C LEU A 70 10.52 -3.93 10.01
N LEU A 71 11.41 -2.96 9.86
CA LEU A 71 11.13 -1.62 9.36
C LEU A 71 10.65 -1.63 7.90
N SER A 72 11.19 -2.53 7.07
CA SER A 72 10.90 -2.58 5.63
C SER A 72 9.48 -3.04 5.28
N ILE A 73 8.73 -3.64 6.21
CA ILE A 73 7.34 -4.02 5.98
C ILE A 73 6.35 -2.95 6.48
N ILE A 74 6.81 -2.01 7.32
CA ILE A 74 5.96 -1.02 7.97
C ILE A 74 5.23 -0.11 6.96
N PRO A 75 5.87 0.45 5.89
CA PRO A 75 5.16 1.33 4.96
C PRO A 75 3.93 0.66 4.32
N ARG A 76 4.08 -0.58 3.86
CA ARG A 76 2.99 -1.38 3.25
C ARG A 76 1.91 -1.75 4.27
N VAL A 77 2.29 -2.08 5.51
CA VAL A 77 1.33 -2.37 6.58
C VAL A 77 0.54 -1.12 6.98
N LEU A 78 1.20 0.04 7.08
CA LEU A 78 0.53 1.30 7.40
C LEU A 78 -0.41 1.75 6.28
N TYR A 79 -0.05 1.53 5.01
CA TYR A 79 -0.96 1.70 3.88
C TYR A 79 -2.26 0.93 4.07
N GLU A 80 -2.18 -0.36 4.41
CA GLU A 80 -3.37 -1.20 4.64
C GLU A 80 -4.20 -0.71 5.83
N CYS A 81 -3.54 -0.25 6.89
CA CYS A 81 -4.23 0.35 8.02
C CYS A 81 -5.04 1.59 7.61
N CYS A 82 -4.46 2.47 6.79
CA CYS A 82 -5.13 3.67 6.29
C CYS A 82 -6.32 3.36 5.37
N GLU A 83 -6.22 2.30 4.57
CA GLU A 83 -7.31 1.88 3.66
C GLU A 83 -8.45 1.16 4.39
N LYS A 84 -8.15 0.44 5.48
CA LYS A 84 -9.11 -0.49 6.11
C LYS A 84 -9.77 0.03 7.38
N TYR A 85 -9.14 0.96 8.09
CA TYR A 85 -9.63 1.40 9.39
C TYR A 85 -10.15 2.83 9.36
N SER A 86 -11.34 3.02 9.90
CA SER A 86 -11.90 4.35 10.13
C SER A 86 -11.16 5.08 11.25
N ALA A 87 -11.28 6.42 11.27
CA ALA A 87 -10.72 7.24 12.34
C ALA A 87 -11.24 6.85 13.72
N SER A 88 -12.51 6.44 13.81
CA SER A 88 -13.10 5.95 15.06
C SER A 88 -12.43 4.66 15.54
N GLN A 89 -12.10 3.72 14.64
CA GLN A 89 -11.39 2.49 15.02
C GLN A 89 -9.97 2.80 15.49
N ILE A 90 -9.25 3.66 14.76
CA ILE A 90 -7.89 4.10 15.13
C ILE A 90 -7.88 4.75 16.52
N GLN A 91 -8.86 5.60 16.81
CA GLN A 91 -8.98 6.31 18.10
C GLN A 91 -9.40 5.39 19.26
N ASN A 92 -10.37 4.50 19.03
CA ASN A 92 -10.99 3.73 20.12
C ASN A 92 -10.22 2.42 20.44
N GLY A 93 -9.43 1.93 19.49
CA GLY A 93 -8.65 0.71 19.61
C GLY A 93 -9.28 -0.50 18.94
N PHE A 94 -8.58 -1.63 19.04
CA PHE A 94 -8.84 -2.85 18.30
C PHE A 94 -8.94 -4.04 19.25
N SER A 95 -9.81 -5.01 18.95
CA SER A 95 -9.85 -6.28 19.69
C SER A 95 -8.99 -7.31 18.97
N ILE A 96 -7.85 -7.65 19.58
CA ILE A 96 -6.87 -8.60 19.03
C ILE A 96 -6.78 -9.78 19.99
N ASN A 97 -7.16 -10.97 19.54
CA ASN A 97 -7.15 -12.20 20.35
C ASN A 97 -7.85 -12.04 21.72
N GLY A 98 -8.96 -11.30 21.76
CA GLY A 98 -9.73 -11.03 22.98
C GLY A 98 -9.15 -9.93 23.89
N THR A 99 -8.02 -9.34 23.52
CA THR A 99 -7.41 -8.21 24.23
C THR A 99 -7.68 -6.91 23.49
N THR A 100 -8.11 -5.87 24.22
CA THR A 100 -8.23 -4.52 23.63
C THR A 100 -6.85 -3.89 23.55
N VAL A 101 -6.43 -3.56 22.33
CA VAL A 101 -5.17 -2.88 22.03
C VAL A 101 -5.46 -1.48 21.53
N ARG A 102 -4.75 -0.49 22.07
CA ARG A 102 -4.80 0.90 21.61
C ARG A 102 -3.43 1.32 21.12
N LEU A 103 -3.42 1.95 19.95
CA LEU A 103 -2.24 2.61 19.43
C LEU A 103 -1.88 3.80 20.31
N SER A 104 -0.58 4.09 20.43
CA SER A 104 -0.11 5.32 21.09
C SER A 104 -0.64 6.56 20.37
N LEU A 105 -0.57 7.73 21.01
CA LEU A 105 -0.98 8.98 20.36
C LEU A 105 -0.15 9.24 19.09
N ASP A 106 1.16 9.04 19.15
CA ASP A 106 2.05 9.22 18.02
C ASP A 106 1.68 8.28 16.86
N GLU A 107 1.36 7.02 17.16
CA GLU A 107 0.95 6.05 16.14
C GLU A 107 -0.38 6.41 15.48
N GLN A 108 -1.34 6.93 16.25
CA GLN A 108 -2.60 7.44 15.71
C GLN A 108 -2.35 8.66 14.81
N VAL A 109 -1.49 9.60 15.25
CA VAL A 109 -1.11 10.77 14.46
C VAL A 109 -0.43 10.35 13.16
N THR A 110 0.49 9.38 13.19
CA THR A 110 1.12 8.83 11.97
C THR A 110 0.09 8.27 11.00
N LEU A 111 -0.92 7.52 11.46
CA LEU A 111 -1.96 6.99 10.58
C LEU A 111 -2.86 8.09 10.00
N PHE A 112 -3.20 9.11 10.78
CA PHE A 112 -4.02 10.23 10.29
C PHE A 112 -3.25 11.11 9.30
N ALA A 113 -2.00 11.43 9.61
CA ALA A 113 -1.12 12.18 8.72
C ALA A 113 -0.87 11.41 7.43
N GLY A 114 -0.55 10.11 7.53
CA GLY A 114 -0.34 9.24 6.39
C GLY A 114 -1.58 9.09 5.51
N HIS A 115 -2.77 8.89 6.10
CA HIS A 115 -4.01 8.86 5.32
C HIS A 115 -4.20 10.17 4.53
N ARG A 116 -3.93 11.33 5.14
CA ARG A 116 -4.01 12.62 4.43
C ARG A 116 -2.95 12.72 3.32
N ALA A 117 -1.69 12.44 3.63
CA ALA A 117 -0.59 12.53 2.68
C ALA A 117 -0.79 11.60 1.47
N MET A 118 -1.25 10.38 1.71
CA MET A 118 -1.62 9.43 0.67
C MET A 118 -2.73 9.99 -0.23
N ARG A 119 -3.81 10.54 0.36
CA ARG A 119 -4.94 11.11 -0.41
C ARG A 119 -4.49 12.29 -1.27
N ASP A 120 -3.66 13.17 -0.71
CA ASP A 120 -3.12 14.32 -1.45
C ASP A 120 -2.23 13.84 -2.62
N ALA A 121 -1.41 12.79 -2.40
CA ALA A 121 -0.49 12.25 -3.41
C ALA A 121 -1.19 11.57 -4.61
N LEU A 122 -2.43 11.09 -4.45
CA LEU A 122 -3.16 10.40 -5.53
C LEU A 122 -3.30 11.24 -6.79
N ALA A 123 -3.62 12.52 -6.62
CA ALA A 123 -3.81 13.45 -7.72
C ALA A 123 -2.50 13.69 -8.47
N ASP A 124 -1.37 13.68 -7.78
CA ASP A 124 -0.06 14.02 -8.36
C ASP A 124 0.75 12.80 -8.84
N THR A 125 0.31 11.59 -8.52
CA THR A 125 0.97 10.34 -8.91
C THR A 125 0.04 9.42 -9.73
N THR A 126 -0.56 8.40 -9.12
CA THR A 126 -1.34 7.31 -9.74
C THR A 126 -2.45 7.80 -10.67
N TYR A 127 -3.08 8.93 -10.36
CA TYR A 127 -4.22 9.47 -11.13
C TYR A 127 -3.94 10.83 -11.77
N LYS A 128 -2.68 11.27 -11.80
CA LYS A 128 -2.28 12.52 -12.44
C LYS A 128 -2.70 12.60 -13.90
N TRP A 129 -2.62 11.47 -14.60
CA TRP A 129 -2.95 11.36 -16.01
C TRP A 129 -4.42 11.66 -16.32
N LEU A 130 -5.36 11.53 -15.36
CA LEU A 130 -6.77 11.85 -15.57
C LEU A 130 -6.98 13.37 -15.72
N HIS A 131 -6.42 14.17 -14.82
CA HIS A 131 -6.62 15.62 -14.83
C HIS A 131 -5.55 16.37 -15.66
N LYS A 132 -4.41 15.74 -15.94
CA LYS A 132 -3.39 16.19 -16.93
C LYS A 132 -3.49 15.46 -18.26
N TYR A 133 -4.65 14.88 -18.58
CA TYR A 133 -4.88 14.03 -19.75
C TYR A 133 -4.34 14.62 -21.07
N LYS A 134 -4.56 15.93 -21.31
CA LYS A 134 -4.12 16.59 -22.54
C LYS A 134 -2.61 16.48 -22.79
N THR A 135 -1.82 16.65 -21.74
CA THR A 135 -0.37 16.65 -21.81
C THR A 135 0.22 15.26 -21.57
N GLU A 136 -0.39 14.46 -20.71
CA GLU A 136 0.16 13.15 -20.32
C GLU A 136 -0.24 12.01 -21.25
N VAL A 137 -1.46 12.05 -21.81
CA VAL A 137 -2.05 10.91 -22.55
C VAL A 137 -2.29 11.28 -24.01
N ALA A 138 -3.08 12.33 -24.28
CA ALA A 138 -3.41 12.73 -25.64
C ALA A 138 -2.16 13.12 -26.42
N ASN A 139 -1.36 14.04 -25.87
CA ASN A 139 -0.08 14.51 -26.42
C ASN A 139 -0.14 14.82 -27.94
N GLY A 140 -1.25 15.43 -28.38
CA GLY A 140 -1.48 15.79 -29.79
C GLY A 140 -1.93 14.64 -30.71
N ASN A 141 -1.95 13.39 -30.24
CA ASN A 141 -2.25 12.20 -31.03
C ASN A 141 -3.67 11.63 -30.77
N CYS A 142 -4.49 12.32 -29.97
CA CYS A 142 -5.87 11.90 -29.72
C CYS A 142 -6.74 12.11 -30.97
N THR A 143 -7.39 11.03 -31.41
CA THR A 143 -8.26 11.03 -32.60
C THR A 143 -9.71 11.43 -32.28
N GLU A 144 -10.11 11.37 -31.01
CA GLU A 144 -11.44 11.78 -30.54
C GLU A 144 -11.36 12.78 -29.37
N PRO A 145 -10.87 14.01 -29.59
CA PRO A 145 -10.62 14.95 -28.50
C PRO A 145 -11.87 15.32 -27.71
N ALA A 146 -13.06 15.38 -28.34
CA ALA A 146 -14.28 15.77 -27.64
C ALA A 146 -14.69 14.76 -26.55
N SER A 147 -14.68 13.47 -26.87
CA SER A 147 -15.02 12.40 -25.91
C SER A 147 -13.93 12.28 -24.84
N CYS A 148 -12.68 12.11 -25.28
CA CYS A 148 -11.58 11.84 -24.36
C CYS A 148 -11.27 13.03 -23.42
N HIS A 149 -11.40 14.28 -23.90
CA HIS A 149 -11.23 15.46 -23.04
C HIS A 149 -12.33 15.60 -21.98
N THR A 150 -13.48 14.98 -22.20
CA THR A 150 -14.63 15.08 -21.29
C THR A 150 -14.59 13.95 -20.27
N ILE A 151 -14.35 12.71 -20.71
CA ILE A 151 -14.42 11.55 -19.82
C ILE A 151 -13.33 11.55 -18.74
N CYS A 152 -12.07 11.87 -19.05
CA CYS A 152 -11.00 11.79 -18.05
C CYS A 152 -11.17 12.76 -16.88
N PRO A 153 -11.50 14.06 -17.09
CA PRO A 153 -11.83 14.96 -15.99
C PRO A 153 -13.10 14.56 -15.23
N ASN A 154 -14.09 13.96 -15.90
CA ASN A 154 -15.30 13.49 -15.23
C ASN A 154 -14.99 12.31 -14.30
N VAL A 155 -14.20 11.34 -14.76
CA VAL A 155 -13.73 10.22 -13.93
C VAL A 155 -12.88 10.72 -12.77
N TYR A 156 -11.99 11.69 -13.01
CA TYR A 156 -11.25 12.35 -11.92
C TYR A 156 -12.21 12.96 -10.89
N PHE A 157 -13.18 13.75 -11.34
CA PHE A 157 -14.14 14.39 -10.45
C PHE A 157 -14.95 13.35 -9.66
N ASP A 158 -15.50 12.33 -10.32
CA ASP A 158 -16.26 11.26 -9.67
C ASP A 158 -15.41 10.53 -8.63
N MET A 159 -14.20 10.15 -8.99
CA MET A 159 -13.27 9.46 -8.09
C MET A 159 -12.92 10.27 -6.82
N PHE A 160 -12.79 11.59 -6.92
CA PHE A 160 -12.46 12.45 -5.78
C PHE A 160 -13.70 13.01 -5.04
N THR A 161 -14.91 12.73 -5.52
CA THR A 161 -16.17 13.20 -4.89
C THR A 161 -17.11 12.08 -4.45
N SER A 162 -16.88 10.86 -4.94
CA SER A 162 -17.60 9.65 -4.57
C SER A 162 -17.26 9.21 -3.14
N LYS A 163 -18.15 8.39 -2.56
CA LYS A 163 -17.90 7.71 -1.28
C LYS A 163 -16.83 6.62 -1.39
N TRP A 164 -16.58 6.15 -2.62
CA TRP A 164 -15.58 5.14 -2.92
C TRP A 164 -14.27 5.87 -3.15
N ALA A 165 -13.34 5.69 -2.22
CA ALA A 165 -12.08 6.40 -2.27
C ALA A 165 -11.07 5.55 -3.07
N PRO A 166 -10.48 6.08 -4.16
CA PRO A 166 -9.44 5.39 -4.92
C PRO A 166 -8.21 5.10 -4.05
N ALA A 167 -7.51 4.01 -4.30
CA ALA A 167 -6.26 3.69 -3.61
C ALA A 167 -5.04 3.99 -4.50
N GLY A 168 -3.93 4.42 -3.89
CA GLY A 168 -2.73 4.81 -4.65
C GLY A 168 -2.05 3.65 -5.36
N LEU A 169 -2.29 2.43 -4.88
CA LEU A 169 -1.74 1.20 -5.45
C LEU A 169 -2.77 0.40 -6.26
N ASP A 170 -3.97 0.93 -6.52
CA ASP A 170 -4.96 0.25 -7.36
C ASP A 170 -4.36 -0.09 -8.73
N THR A 171 -4.65 -1.28 -9.24
CA THR A 171 -4.22 -1.71 -10.58
C THR A 171 -5.10 -1.04 -11.65
N TRP A 172 -4.69 -1.17 -12.92
CA TRP A 172 -5.45 -0.60 -14.05
C TRP A 172 -6.89 -1.13 -14.16
N GLU A 173 -7.20 -2.28 -13.57
CA GLU A 173 -8.56 -2.83 -13.58
C GLU A 173 -9.58 -1.82 -13.06
N TRP A 174 -9.27 -1.12 -11.97
CA TRP A 174 -10.15 -0.16 -11.34
C TRP A 174 -10.55 1.02 -12.26
N PRO A 175 -9.61 1.81 -12.84
CA PRO A 175 -10.00 2.87 -13.76
C PRO A 175 -10.52 2.35 -15.10
N SER A 176 -10.15 1.12 -15.51
CA SER A 176 -10.59 0.57 -16.79
C SER A 176 -12.10 0.37 -16.88
N GLU A 177 -12.75 -0.02 -15.78
CA GLU A 177 -14.20 -0.21 -15.73
C GLU A 177 -14.97 1.09 -16.03
N MET A 178 -14.42 2.24 -15.62
CA MET A 178 -15.02 3.55 -15.83
C MET A 178 -14.74 4.17 -17.22
N LEU A 179 -13.80 3.58 -17.96
CA LEU A 179 -13.26 4.16 -19.20
C LEU A 179 -13.40 3.24 -20.42
N THR A 180 -13.93 2.03 -20.23
CA THR A 180 -14.08 1.04 -21.30
C THR A 180 -14.98 1.58 -22.41
N GLY A 181 -14.41 1.72 -23.62
CA GLY A 181 -15.13 2.23 -24.79
C GLY A 181 -15.25 3.75 -24.88
N GLU A 182 -14.76 4.49 -23.88
CA GLU A 182 -14.86 5.97 -23.83
C GLU A 182 -13.61 6.67 -24.39
N LEU A 183 -12.47 5.97 -24.39
CA LEU A 183 -11.21 6.47 -24.91
C LEU A 183 -10.96 5.99 -26.35
N CYS A 184 -10.44 6.88 -27.20
CA CYS A 184 -9.90 6.49 -28.50
C CYS A 184 -8.71 5.54 -28.33
N GLU A 185 -8.39 4.78 -29.39
CA GLU A 185 -7.34 3.74 -29.38
C GLU A 185 -5.99 4.24 -28.83
N HIS A 186 -5.52 5.41 -29.29
CA HIS A 186 -4.27 6.00 -28.80
C HIS A 186 -4.29 6.23 -27.28
N CYS A 187 -5.39 6.77 -26.76
CA CYS A 187 -5.50 7.13 -25.35
C CYS A 187 -5.73 5.91 -24.47
N ALA A 188 -6.49 4.92 -24.96
CA ALA A 188 -6.67 3.63 -24.30
C ALA A 188 -5.33 2.87 -24.17
N ALA A 189 -4.42 3.02 -25.15
CA ALA A 189 -3.08 2.44 -25.07
C ALA A 189 -2.13 3.21 -24.13
N ALA A 190 -2.22 4.55 -24.11
CA ALA A 190 -1.31 5.39 -23.33
C ALA A 190 -1.67 5.50 -21.84
N ALA A 191 -2.97 5.50 -21.49
CA ALA A 191 -3.42 5.70 -20.11
C ALA A 191 -2.94 4.63 -19.12
N PRO A 192 -2.97 3.32 -19.42
CA PRO A 192 -2.44 2.28 -18.52
C PRO A 192 -0.96 2.46 -18.19
N ILE A 193 -0.17 2.89 -19.17
CA ILE A 193 1.28 3.14 -19.00
C ILE A 193 1.50 4.30 -18.03
N LYS A 194 0.71 5.38 -18.19
CA LYS A 194 0.79 6.56 -17.32
C LYS A 194 0.29 6.28 -15.92
N HIS A 195 -0.75 5.46 -15.78
CA HIS A 195 -1.22 4.99 -14.49
C HIS A 195 -0.18 4.14 -13.77
N ALA A 196 0.43 3.16 -14.46
CA ALA A 196 1.49 2.31 -13.89
C ALA A 196 2.70 3.14 -13.43
N ALA A 197 3.17 4.09 -14.24
CA ALA A 197 4.25 5.00 -13.83
C ALA A 197 3.88 5.89 -12.63
N GLY A 198 2.60 6.27 -12.51
CA GLY A 198 2.08 6.96 -11.33
C GLY A 198 2.07 6.09 -10.08
N ARG A 199 1.69 4.80 -10.19
CA ARG A 199 1.73 3.83 -9.09
C ARG A 199 3.16 3.63 -8.58
N GLU A 200 4.14 3.53 -9.47
CA GLU A 200 5.56 3.46 -9.10
C GLU A 200 5.97 4.70 -8.30
N GLN A 201 5.60 5.90 -8.75
CA GLN A 201 5.88 7.14 -8.02
C GLN A 201 5.20 7.19 -6.64
N PHE A 202 3.97 6.68 -6.53
CA PHE A 202 3.26 6.56 -5.26
C PHE A 202 3.97 5.58 -4.31
N TRP A 203 4.41 4.42 -4.83
CA TRP A 203 5.15 3.41 -4.07
C TRP A 203 6.47 3.95 -3.50
N GLU A 204 7.24 4.69 -4.30
CA GLU A 204 8.50 5.28 -3.86
C GLU A 204 8.30 6.32 -2.74
N GLN A 205 7.16 7.02 -2.74
CA GLN A 205 6.82 7.99 -1.69
C GLN A 205 6.22 7.36 -0.43
N LEU A 206 5.86 6.07 -0.49
CA LEU A 206 5.08 5.41 0.56
C LEU A 206 5.70 5.50 1.97
N PRO A 207 7.03 5.30 2.16
CA PRO A 207 7.63 5.50 3.47
C PRO A 207 7.49 6.94 3.98
N GLY A 208 7.67 7.93 3.10
CA GLY A 208 7.61 9.35 3.42
C GLY A 208 6.24 9.82 3.89
N PHE A 209 5.15 9.18 3.47
CA PHE A 209 3.81 9.49 3.97
C PHE A 209 3.65 9.25 5.47
N PHE A 210 4.51 8.40 6.07
CA PHE A 210 4.45 8.02 7.47
C PHE A 210 5.66 8.52 8.27
N ASP A 211 6.39 9.52 7.75
CA ASP A 211 7.63 10.03 8.33
C ASP A 211 8.70 8.94 8.56
N LEU A 212 8.70 7.90 7.73
CA LEU A 212 9.69 6.83 7.77
C LEU A 212 10.89 7.15 6.87
N PRO A 213 12.07 6.56 7.15
CA PRO A 213 13.21 6.59 6.25
C PRO A 213 12.87 6.12 4.83
N PRO A 214 13.64 6.57 3.81
CA PRO A 214 13.50 6.07 2.44
C PRO A 214 13.80 4.56 2.35
N TRP A 215 13.35 3.95 1.24
CA TRP A 215 13.44 2.50 1.04
C TRP A 215 14.86 1.95 1.21
N ASP A 216 15.89 2.61 0.71
CA ASP A 216 17.29 2.20 0.83
C ASP A 216 17.76 2.09 2.29
N GLU A 217 17.25 2.92 3.20
CA GLU A 217 17.52 2.78 4.63
C GLU A 217 16.71 1.65 5.27
N LEU A 218 15.44 1.53 4.91
CA LEU A 218 14.55 0.49 5.45
C LEU A 218 14.99 -0.93 5.06
N LEU A 219 15.60 -1.09 3.88
CA LEU A 219 15.93 -2.41 3.33
C LEU A 219 17.21 -3.03 3.89
N LYS A 220 18.03 -2.27 4.63
CA LYS A 220 19.26 -2.77 5.26
C LYS A 220 19.03 -4.01 6.12
N GLU A 221 17.89 -4.09 6.81
CA GLU A 221 17.55 -5.25 7.65
C GLU A 221 17.32 -6.56 6.87
N ARG A 222 17.02 -6.47 5.57
CA ARG A 222 16.74 -7.64 4.73
C ARG A 222 18.02 -8.37 4.35
N GLU A 223 19.10 -7.61 4.13
CA GLU A 223 20.44 -8.13 3.82
C GLU A 223 21.00 -8.96 4.99
N GLU A 224 20.69 -8.57 6.22
CA GLU A 224 21.09 -9.30 7.44
C GLU A 224 20.48 -10.70 7.55
N CYS A 225 19.40 -10.99 6.80
CA CYS A 225 18.69 -12.26 6.82
C CYS A 225 19.09 -13.24 5.69
N GLU A 226 20.03 -12.86 4.83
CA GLU A 226 20.52 -13.70 3.73
C GLU A 226 21.61 -14.70 4.17
N PHE A 227 22.18 -14.51 5.37
CA PHE A 227 23.15 -15.40 6.02
C PHE A 227 22.52 -16.31 7.09
#